data_AF-A0A8T5PPT5-F1
#
_entry.id   AF-A0A8T5PPT5-F1
#
_cell.length_a   1.000
_cell.length_b   1.000
_cell.length_c   1.000
_cell.angle_alpha   90.00
_cell.angle_beta   90.00
_cell.angle_gamma   90.00
#
_symmetry.space_group_name_H-M   'P 1'
#
loop_
_entity.id
_entity.type
_entity.pdbx_description
1 polymer ?
#
loop_
_entity_poly.entity_id
_entity_poly.type
_entity_poly.pdbx_seq_one_letter_code
_entity_poly.pdbx_strand_id
1 'polypeptide(L)'
;TEKELQEKYLEEKELFNTKLSRPKPKTNNKPYGECAFLSDKKCKIHQVKPLQCKVGNCSEYGEELTVWFDLNYFVNEDDPQSIREWKLYLDSGGKTIKGGELKDLVPDKKILKKILSYEVLK
;
A
#
# COMPACT_ATOMS: atom_id res chain seq x y z
N THR A 1 -11.24 -22.72 5.48
CA THR A 1 -11.48 -22.67 4.01
C THR A 1 -11.08 -21.31 3.48
N GLU A 2 -11.02 -21.09 2.16
CA GLU A 2 -10.69 -19.77 1.59
C GLU A 2 -11.67 -18.67 2.02
N LYS A 3 -12.96 -19.01 2.09
CA LYS A 3 -14.01 -18.15 2.65
C LYS A 3 -13.75 -17.77 4.11
N GLU A 4 -13.34 -18.74 4.93
CA GLU A 4 -13.00 -18.49 6.33
C GLU A 4 -11.76 -17.62 6.49
N LEU A 5 -10.77 -17.75 5.58
CA LEU A 5 -9.59 -16.89 5.55
C LEU A 5 -9.99 -15.43 5.34
N GLN A 6 -10.79 -15.17 4.30
CA GLN A 6 -11.26 -13.83 3.94
C GLN A 6 -12.09 -13.20 5.06
N GLU A 7 -13.10 -13.90 5.58
CA GLU A 7 -14.03 -13.33 6.55
C GLU A 7 -13.39 -13.08 7.93
N LYS A 8 -12.58 -14.02 8.42
CA LYS A 8 -12.07 -13.96 9.79
C LYS A 8 -10.73 -13.24 9.92
N TYR A 9 -9.85 -13.32 8.91
CA TYR A 9 -8.45 -12.93 9.06
C TYR A 9 -8.00 -11.81 8.15
N LEU A 10 -8.76 -11.47 7.09
CA LEU A 10 -8.42 -10.40 6.17
C LEU A 10 -9.38 -9.21 6.30
N GLU A 11 -8.88 -8.01 6.08
CA GLU A 11 -9.66 -6.79 5.89
C GLU A 11 -9.28 -6.13 4.57
N GLU A 12 -10.23 -5.46 3.95
CA GLU A 12 -9.98 -4.62 2.79
C GLU A 12 -9.26 -3.33 3.24
N LYS A 13 -8.20 -2.98 2.52
CA LYS A 13 -7.54 -1.69 2.62
C LYS A 13 -7.55 -1.05 1.24
N GLU A 14 -8.02 0.18 1.20
CA GLU A 14 -8.03 1.00 -0.01
C GLU A 14 -6.96 2.08 0.12
N LEU A 15 -6.11 2.20 -0.90
CA LEU A 15 -5.14 3.29 -1.08
C LEU A 15 -4.96 3.54 -2.57
N PHE A 16 -4.82 4.79 -2.96
CA PHE A 16 -4.54 5.19 -4.34
C PHE A 16 -5.55 4.56 -5.33
N ASN A 17 -6.84 4.63 -4.99
CA ASN A 17 -7.96 4.00 -5.72
C ASN A 17 -7.85 2.47 -5.92
N THR A 18 -6.95 1.80 -5.19
CA THR A 18 -6.73 0.35 -5.27
C THR A 18 -7.13 -0.34 -3.97
N LYS A 19 -7.95 -1.38 -4.10
CA LYS A 19 -8.43 -2.20 -2.98
C LYS A 19 -7.66 -3.51 -2.89
N LEU A 20 -6.97 -3.74 -1.77
CA LEU A 20 -6.28 -4.98 -1.50
C LEU A 20 -6.70 -5.57 -0.15
N SER A 21 -6.68 -6.90 -0.07
CA SER A 21 -6.86 -7.60 1.21
C SER A 21 -5.56 -7.62 2.00
N ARG A 22 -5.62 -7.23 3.27
CA ARG A 22 -4.50 -7.38 4.22
C ARG A 22 -4.93 -8.15 5.47
N PRO A 23 -4.00 -8.76 6.21
CA PRO A 23 -4.33 -9.37 7.50
C PRO A 23 -4.90 -8.35 8.50
N LYS A 24 -5.98 -8.71 9.19
CA LYS A 24 -6.56 -7.91 10.28
C LYS A 24 -5.52 -7.73 11.39
N PRO A 25 -5.11 -6.50 11.72
CA PRO A 25 -4.19 -6.26 12.82
C PRO A 25 -4.90 -6.53 14.16
N LYS A 26 -4.26 -7.27 15.07
CA LYS A 26 -4.75 -7.40 16.46
C LYS A 26 -4.34 -6.20 17.30
N THR A 27 -5.19 -5.18 17.40
CA THR A 27 -4.91 -3.95 18.17
C THR A 27 -5.24 -4.13 19.65
N ASN A 28 -4.27 -4.57 20.47
CA ASN A 28 -4.40 -4.63 21.93
C ASN A 28 -4.19 -3.24 22.58
N ASN A 29 -5.02 -2.24 22.26
CA ASN A 29 -4.84 -0.84 22.70
C ASN A 29 -3.45 -0.24 22.39
N LYS A 30 -2.77 -0.78 21.37
CA LYS A 30 -1.50 -0.29 20.86
C LYS A 30 -1.74 0.30 19.47
N PRO A 31 -0.96 1.32 19.06
CA PRO A 31 -1.08 1.93 17.72
C PRO A 31 -0.83 0.93 16.58
N TYR A 32 -0.18 -0.20 16.87
CA TYR A 32 0.09 -1.28 15.92
C TYR A 32 -0.29 -2.64 16.51
N GLY A 33 -0.93 -3.47 15.69
CA GLY A 33 -1.38 -4.80 16.11
C GLY A 33 -0.36 -5.92 15.94
N GLU A 34 -0.60 -7.05 16.62
CA GLU A 34 0.16 -8.28 16.42
C GLU A 34 -0.21 -8.91 15.07
N CYS A 35 0.78 -9.18 14.23
CA CYS A 35 0.56 -9.87 12.97
C CYS A 35 0.49 -11.38 13.21
N ALA A 36 -0.70 -11.95 13.08
CA ALA A 36 -0.91 -13.39 13.16
C ALA A 36 -0.64 -14.03 11.80
N PHE A 37 0.24 -15.03 11.76
CA PHE A 37 0.49 -15.84 10.57
C PHE A 37 -0.05 -17.25 10.76
N LEU A 38 -0.32 -17.92 9.63
CA LEU A 38 -0.65 -19.34 9.63
C LEU A 38 0.63 -20.17 9.81
N SER A 39 0.74 -20.89 10.92
CA SER A 39 1.83 -21.86 11.19
C SER A 39 1.21 -23.12 11.77
N ASP A 40 1.52 -24.28 11.18
CA ASP A 40 0.99 -25.59 11.58
C ASP A 40 -0.55 -25.67 11.60
N LYS A 41 -1.20 -25.07 10.59
CA LYS A 41 -2.68 -25.01 10.48
C LYS A 41 -3.37 -24.34 11.68
N LYS A 42 -2.64 -23.57 12.50
CA LYS A 42 -3.16 -22.77 13.60
C LYS A 42 -2.73 -21.32 13.42
N CYS A 43 -3.60 -20.38 13.76
CA CYS A 43 -3.24 -18.96 13.76
C CYS A 43 -2.34 -18.70 14.96
N LYS A 44 -1.04 -18.50 14.72
CA LYS A 44 -0.07 -18.17 15.77
C LYS A 44 0.37 -16.72 15.62
N ILE A 45 0.48 -16.02 16.75
CA ILE A 45 1.15 -14.72 16.80
C ILE A 45 2.64 -15.00 16.63
N HIS A 46 3.22 -14.55 15.52
CA HIS A 46 4.61 -14.85 15.20
C HIS A 46 5.53 -13.82 15.86
N GLN A 47 6.58 -14.26 16.57
CA GLN A 47 7.54 -13.38 17.26
C GLN A 47 8.28 -12.43 16.30
N VAL A 48 8.32 -12.78 15.02
CA VAL A 48 8.78 -11.91 13.95
C VAL A 48 7.53 -11.31 13.30
N LYS A 49 7.19 -10.05 13.63
CA LYS A 49 6.38 -9.16 12.76
C LYS A 49 6.74 -9.43 11.28
N PRO A 50 5.80 -9.37 10.31
CA PRO A 50 6.11 -9.42 8.88
C PRO A 50 7.28 -8.50 8.58
N LEU A 51 8.14 -8.86 7.63
CA LEU A 51 9.18 -7.96 7.13
C LEU A 51 8.58 -6.56 6.87
N GLN A 52 7.40 -6.48 6.26
CA GLN A 52 6.68 -5.23 6.03
C GLN A 52 6.42 -4.41 7.32
N CYS A 53 6.07 -5.05 8.44
CA CYS A 53 5.81 -4.37 9.72
C CYS A 53 7.05 -4.16 10.60
N LYS A 54 8.11 -4.97 10.45
CA LYS A 54 9.41 -4.72 11.12
C LYS A 54 10.21 -3.66 10.39
N VAL A 55 10.25 -3.78 9.07
CA VAL A 55 11.12 -2.98 8.23
C VAL A 55 10.49 -1.61 8.04
N GLY A 56 9.18 -1.53 7.75
CA GLY A 56 8.44 -0.27 7.59
C GLY A 56 8.53 0.72 8.76
N ASN A 57 8.48 0.21 10.00
CA ASN A 57 8.41 1.07 11.19
C ASN A 57 9.69 1.09 12.05
N CYS A 58 10.66 0.20 11.83
CA CYS A 58 11.78 0.02 12.76
C CYS A 58 13.16 -0.17 12.08
N SER A 59 13.27 0.12 10.78
CA SER A 59 14.56 0.12 10.07
C SER A 59 14.84 1.48 9.45
N GLU A 60 16.11 1.78 9.17
CA GLU A 60 16.54 3.00 8.48
C GLU A 60 15.88 3.16 7.09
N TYR A 61 15.51 2.05 6.44
CA TYR A 61 14.85 2.00 5.12
C TYR A 61 13.33 1.77 5.19
N GLY A 62 12.73 1.89 6.37
CA GLY A 62 11.32 1.51 6.56
C GLY A 62 10.34 2.33 5.73
N GLU A 63 10.60 3.62 5.64
CA GLU A 63 9.81 4.52 4.83
C GLU A 63 9.94 4.19 3.33
N GLU A 64 11.16 3.96 2.84
CA GLU A 64 11.41 3.59 1.44
C GLU A 64 10.73 2.27 1.07
N LEU A 65 10.71 1.31 1.98
CA LEU A 65 10.03 0.04 1.74
C LEU A 65 8.52 0.17 1.77
N THR A 66 7.98 1.06 2.62
CA THR A 66 6.56 1.38 2.60
C THR A 66 6.17 1.98 1.25
N VAL A 67 6.95 2.97 0.78
CA VAL A 67 6.79 3.59 -0.54
C VAL A 67 6.93 2.54 -1.66
N TRP A 68 7.90 1.63 -1.57
CA TRP A 68 8.07 0.55 -2.54
C TRP A 68 6.82 -0.34 -2.61
N PHE A 69 6.25 -0.71 -1.47
CA PHE A 69 5.01 -1.50 -1.44
C PHE A 69 3.83 -0.72 -2.04
N ASP A 70 3.70 0.56 -1.72
CA ASP A 70 2.65 1.39 -2.28
C ASP A 70 2.77 1.48 -3.81
N LEU A 71 3.97 1.73 -4.33
CA LEU A 71 4.23 1.81 -5.77
C LEU A 71 3.99 0.50 -6.53
N ASN A 72 4.31 -0.65 -5.93
CA ASN A 72 4.22 -1.94 -6.62
C ASN A 72 2.82 -2.59 -6.55
N TYR A 73 1.98 -2.16 -5.60
CA TYR A 73 0.72 -2.85 -5.32
C TYR A 73 -0.50 -1.94 -5.22
N PHE A 74 -0.35 -0.69 -4.79
CA PHE A 74 -1.48 0.24 -4.63
C PHE A 74 -1.54 1.32 -5.70
N VAL A 75 -0.40 1.83 -6.16
CA VAL A 75 -0.36 2.79 -7.27
C VAL A 75 -0.52 2.04 -8.58
N ASN A 76 -1.57 2.38 -9.32
CA ASN A 76 -1.86 1.81 -10.63
C ASN A 76 -1.63 2.88 -11.70
N GLU A 77 -0.62 2.68 -12.55
CA GLU A 77 -0.24 3.63 -13.59
C GLU A 77 -1.28 3.78 -14.71
N ASP A 78 -2.12 2.76 -14.90
CA ASP A 78 -3.21 2.76 -15.88
C ASP A 78 -4.51 3.39 -15.34
N ASP A 79 -4.54 3.76 -14.05
CA ASP A 79 -5.69 4.37 -13.39
C ASP A 79 -5.43 5.87 -13.10
N PRO A 80 -6.08 6.78 -13.85
CA PRO A 80 -5.96 8.22 -13.65
C PRO A 80 -6.30 8.70 -12.25
N GLN A 81 -7.24 8.06 -11.55
CA GLN A 81 -7.57 8.40 -10.17
C GLN A 81 -6.44 7.97 -9.22
N SER A 82 -5.87 6.78 -9.42
CA SER A 82 -4.70 6.32 -8.67
C SER A 82 -3.51 7.27 -8.80
N ILE A 83 -3.21 7.71 -10.03
CA ILE A 83 -2.14 8.70 -10.30
C ILE A 83 -2.41 10.05 -9.62
N ARG A 84 -3.66 10.52 -9.58
CA ARG A 84 -4.02 11.76 -8.87
C ARG A 84 -3.83 11.63 -7.37
N GLU A 85 -4.27 10.52 -6.79
CA GLU A 85 -4.12 10.28 -5.35
C GLU A 85 -2.63 10.15 -4.97
N TRP A 86 -1.83 9.52 -5.82
CA TRP A 86 -0.37 9.49 -5.65
C TRP A 86 0.24 10.89 -5.73
N LYS A 87 -0.21 11.73 -6.69
CA LYS A 87 0.21 13.13 -6.75
C LYS A 87 -0.13 13.88 -5.45
N LEU A 88 -1.35 13.72 -4.93
CA LEU A 88 -1.77 14.38 -3.68
C LEU A 88 -0.90 13.95 -2.50
N TYR A 89 -0.54 12.66 -2.42
CA TYR A 89 0.40 12.16 -1.44
C TYR A 89 1.75 12.87 -1.54
N LEU A 90 2.35 12.95 -2.74
CA LEU A 90 3.62 13.66 -2.96
C LEU A 90 3.51 15.15 -2.60
N ASP A 91 2.44 15.83 -3.03
CA ASP A 91 2.21 17.25 -2.75
C ASP A 91 2.05 17.54 -1.25
N SER A 92 1.53 16.57 -0.48
CA SER A 92 1.38 16.67 0.98
C SER A 92 2.67 16.42 1.77
N GLY A 93 3.80 16.26 1.09
CA GLY A 93 5.11 15.97 1.70
C GLY A 93 5.42 14.47 1.81
N GLY A 94 4.67 13.62 1.10
CA GLY A 94 4.99 12.21 0.95
C GLY A 94 6.37 12.00 0.32
N LYS A 95 7.06 10.93 0.71
CA LYS A 95 8.35 10.57 0.13
C LYS A 95 8.18 9.62 -1.04
N THR A 96 9.13 9.63 -1.95
CA THR A 96 9.17 8.68 -3.07
C THR A 96 10.55 8.06 -3.18
N ILE A 97 10.63 6.97 -3.94
CA ILE A 97 11.87 6.31 -4.33
C ILE A 97 12.06 6.45 -5.84
N LYS A 98 13.22 6.04 -6.36
CA LYS A 98 13.48 6.05 -7.81
C LYS A 98 12.41 5.26 -8.57
N GLY A 99 11.84 5.86 -9.61
CA GLY A 99 10.75 5.28 -10.39
C GLY A 99 9.35 5.61 -9.86
N GLY A 100 9.24 6.23 -8.68
CA GLY A 100 7.96 6.65 -8.10
C GLY A 100 7.58 8.10 -8.39
N GLU A 101 8.32 8.82 -9.23
CA GLU A 101 7.89 10.14 -9.69
C GLU A 101 6.76 10.00 -10.73
N LEU A 102 5.86 10.99 -10.81
CA LEU A 102 4.75 10.97 -11.77
C LEU A 102 5.22 10.82 -13.23
N LYS A 103 6.40 11.37 -13.56
CA LYS A 103 7.00 11.27 -14.90
C LYS A 103 7.56 9.87 -15.21
N ASP A 104 7.86 9.09 -14.17
CA ASP A 104 8.35 7.72 -14.30
C ASP A 104 7.17 6.75 -14.40
N LEU A 105 6.10 7.01 -13.63
CA LEU A 105 4.84 6.25 -13.67
C LEU A 105 4.05 6.50 -14.96
N VAL A 106 3.99 7.75 -15.44
CA VAL A 106 3.32 8.11 -16.70
C VAL A 106 4.30 8.90 -17.58
N PRO A 107 5.12 8.23 -18.40
CA PRO A 107 6.17 8.87 -19.19
C PRO A 107 5.65 9.82 -20.28
N ASP A 108 4.45 9.57 -20.82
CA ASP A 108 3.84 10.47 -21.80
C ASP A 108 3.30 11.72 -21.10
N LYS A 109 4.02 12.83 -21.28
CA LYS A 109 3.68 14.14 -20.71
C LYS A 109 2.29 14.65 -21.12
N LYS A 110 1.80 14.33 -22.31
CA LYS A 110 0.46 14.75 -22.75
C LYS A 110 -0.60 13.96 -22.00
N ILE A 111 -0.40 12.65 -21.83
CA ILE A 111 -1.31 11.80 -21.04
C ILE A 111 -1.31 12.25 -19.58
N LEU A 112 -0.13 12.38 -18.97
CA LEU A 112 0.00 12.85 -17.59
C LEU A 112 -0.69 14.20 -17.39
N LYS A 113 -0.49 15.16 -18.31
CA LYS A 113 -1.17 16.47 -18.24
C LYS A 113 -2.69 16.32 -18.23
N LYS A 114 -3.25 15.48 -19.11
CA LYS A 114 -4.70 15.23 -19.20
C LYS A 114 -5.26 14.55 -17.95
N ILE A 115 -4.51 13.62 -17.37
CA ILE A 115 -4.86 12.99 -16.08
C ILE A 115 -4.95 14.08 -15.00
N LEU A 116 -3.92 14.91 -14.87
CA LEU A 116 -3.84 15.93 -13.82
C LEU A 116 -4.81 17.10 -14.02
N SER A 117 -5.25 17.38 -15.25
CA SER A 117 -6.25 18.42 -15.56
C SER A 117 -7.70 17.92 -15.49
N TYR A 118 -7.94 16.67 -15.08
CA TYR A 118 -9.27 16.03 -15.07
C TYR A 118 -9.94 15.91 -16.45
N GLU A 119 -9.17 16.00 -17.53
CA GLU A 119 -9.68 15.71 -18.89
C GLU A 119 -9.98 14.21 -19.08
N VAL A 120 -9.35 13.33 -18.28
CA VAL A 120 -9.63 11.88 -18.25
C VAL A 120 -10.37 11.54 -16.97
N LEU A 121 -11.70 11.40 -17.01
CA LEU A 121 -12.51 11.27 -15.79
C LEU A 121 -12.60 9.85 -15.20
N LYS A 122 -12.11 8.84 -15.92
CA LYS A 122 -12.07 7.46 -15.44
C LYS A 122 -10.69 7.15 -14.92
#